data_AF-A0A0B1T288-F1
#
_entry.id   AF-A0A0B1T288-F1
#
_cell.length_a   1.000
_cell.length_b   1.000
_cell.length_c   1.000
_cell.angle_alpha   90.00
_cell.angle_beta   90.00
_cell.angle_gamma   90.00
#
_symmetry.space_group_name_H-M   'P 1'
#
loop_
_entity.id
_entity.type
_entity.pdbx_description
1 polymer ?
#
loop_
_entity_poly.entity_id
_entity_poly.type
_entity_poly.pdbx_seq_one_letter_code
_entity_poly.pdbx_strand_id
1 'polypeptide(L)'
;MFFFQHMAPHPTLAYAAIVAFLSVFAFSTQWLFMCITTHVWEEFVKVHLKEVGSMKQLCCLQAILLLFCTSSVGVVLAIRFFQIPYDTLTPTAVLLILTICAAMCGIFVCGYFLPFCNSKGAMTSLIITTISSLCLFYLYAAHNNLPTFKNNCAAEAVTNSTVILRSFNMEKMVLIASHMPLHSHPIVAFLMSIIICPVVSLFTGGQDQMSLDWNLVVVPGSLGRGSSYSKRPFVESESFRYAQHTAGPGLLKYQR
;
A
#
# COMPACT_ATOMS: atom_id res chain seq x y z
N MET A 1 -9.32 4.20 -28.20
CA MET A 1 -9.54 4.89 -29.50
C MET A 1 -10.54 4.16 -30.41
N PHE A 2 -10.52 2.83 -30.49
CA PHE A 2 -11.49 2.02 -31.26
C PHE A 2 -12.97 2.23 -30.90
N PHE A 3 -13.28 2.47 -29.61
CA PHE A 3 -14.66 2.64 -29.13
C PHE A 3 -15.36 3.91 -29.65
N PHE A 4 -14.59 4.96 -29.94
CA PHE A 4 -15.12 6.24 -30.43
C PHE A 4 -15.42 6.23 -31.93
N GLN A 5 -14.70 5.43 -32.72
CA GLN A 5 -14.92 5.34 -34.17
C GLN A 5 -16.19 4.55 -34.54
N HIS A 6 -16.66 3.63 -33.69
CA HIS A 6 -17.84 2.82 -33.96
C HIS A 6 -19.15 3.37 -33.35
N MET A 7 -19.08 4.36 -32.46
CA MET A 7 -20.24 5.08 -31.89
C MET A 7 -20.69 6.29 -32.76
N ALA A 8 -20.19 6.37 -34.00
CA ALA A 8 -20.31 7.52 -34.88
C ALA A 8 -21.73 7.92 -35.39
N PRO A 9 -22.83 7.14 -35.30
CA PRO A 9 -24.09 7.64 -35.87
C PRO A 9 -24.86 8.61 -34.97
N HIS A 10 -24.56 8.71 -33.66
CA HIS A 10 -25.29 9.59 -32.75
C HIS A 10 -24.37 10.47 -31.87
N PRO A 11 -24.31 11.80 -32.12
CA PRO A 11 -23.44 12.72 -31.38
C PRO A 11 -23.77 12.77 -29.87
N THR A 12 -24.99 12.43 -29.49
CA THR A 12 -25.44 12.33 -28.09
C THR A 12 -24.76 11.19 -27.34
N LEU A 13 -24.55 10.02 -27.97
CA LEU A 13 -23.86 8.89 -27.35
C LEU A 13 -22.36 9.17 -27.17
N ALA A 14 -21.74 9.82 -28.15
CA ALA A 14 -20.33 10.22 -28.04
C ALA A 14 -20.12 11.24 -26.91
N TYR A 15 -21.00 12.24 -26.80
CA TYR A 15 -20.96 13.22 -25.71
C TYR A 15 -21.18 12.57 -24.34
N ALA A 16 -22.19 11.71 -24.21
CA ALA A 16 -22.46 10.98 -22.97
C ALA A 16 -21.26 10.12 -22.54
N ALA A 17 -20.58 9.45 -23.47
CA ALA A 17 -19.39 8.68 -23.18
C ALA A 17 -18.23 9.57 -22.68
N ILE A 18 -17.96 10.70 -23.34
CA ILE A 18 -16.90 11.63 -22.91
C ILE A 18 -17.19 12.16 -21.50
N VAL A 19 -18.43 12.60 -21.24
CA VAL A 19 -18.83 13.09 -19.92
C VAL A 19 -18.69 12.00 -18.87
N ALA A 20 -19.08 10.75 -19.17
CA ALA A 20 -18.92 9.63 -18.25
C ALA A 20 -17.44 9.34 -17.92
N PHE A 21 -16.55 9.35 -18.92
CA PHE A 21 -15.11 9.18 -18.68
C PHE A 21 -14.54 10.32 -17.84
N LEU A 22 -14.91 11.57 -18.13
CA LEU A 22 -14.48 12.73 -17.36
C LEU A 22 -15.01 12.70 -15.93
N SER A 23 -16.27 12.29 -15.72
CA SER A 23 -16.86 12.20 -14.38
C SER A 23 -16.19 11.11 -13.54
N VAL A 24 -15.88 9.95 -14.14
CA VAL A 24 -15.15 8.87 -13.44
C VAL A 24 -13.76 9.38 -13.05
N PHE A 25 -13.04 10.01 -13.97
CA PHE A 25 -11.72 10.54 -13.69
C PHE A 25 -11.74 11.63 -12.59
N ALA A 26 -12.69 12.56 -12.65
CA ALA A 26 -12.86 13.61 -11.65
C ALA A 26 -13.18 13.02 -10.27
N PHE A 27 -14.09 12.05 -10.21
CA PHE A 27 -14.46 11.36 -8.97
C PHE A 27 -13.27 10.62 -8.37
N SER A 28 -12.53 9.84 -9.16
CA SER A 28 -11.34 9.12 -8.70
C SER A 28 -10.26 10.07 -8.17
N THR A 29 -10.04 11.20 -8.86
CA THR A 29 -9.06 12.21 -8.45
C THR A 29 -9.47 12.90 -7.16
N GLN A 30 -10.75 13.26 -7.02
CA GLN A 30 -11.30 13.85 -5.80
C GLN A 30 -11.15 12.88 -4.62
N TRP A 31 -11.51 11.61 -4.82
CA TRP A 31 -11.38 10.59 -3.77
C TRP A 31 -9.94 10.40 -3.34
N LEU A 32 -9.01 10.35 -4.29
CA LEU A 32 -7.57 10.26 -4.01
C LEU A 32 -7.08 11.42 -3.14
N PHE A 33 -7.43 12.67 -3.50
CA PHE A 33 -7.04 13.83 -2.72
C PHE A 33 -7.66 13.86 -1.33
N MET A 34 -8.92 13.42 -1.19
CA MET A 34 -9.56 13.27 0.11
C MET A 34 -8.81 12.25 0.96
N CYS A 35 -8.49 11.07 0.43
CA CYS A 35 -7.73 10.05 1.16
C CYS A 35 -6.36 10.55 1.62
N ILE A 36 -5.59 11.18 0.73
CA ILE A 36 -4.27 11.74 1.07
C ILE A 36 -4.42 12.80 2.17
N THR A 37 -5.37 13.72 2.01
CA THR A 37 -5.62 14.79 2.98
C THR A 37 -6.02 14.25 4.34
N THR A 38 -6.90 13.25 4.39
CA THR A 38 -7.31 12.61 5.66
C THR A 38 -6.15 11.85 6.31
N HIS A 39 -5.30 11.21 5.52
CA HIS A 39 -4.14 10.49 6.05
C HIS A 39 -3.10 11.45 6.63
N VAL A 40 -2.84 12.58 5.94
CA VAL A 40 -1.95 13.64 6.46
C VAL A 40 -2.56 14.30 7.70
N TRP A 41 -3.88 14.50 7.70
CA TRP A 41 -4.58 15.07 8.82
C TRP A 41 -4.45 14.20 10.08
N GLU A 42 -4.83 12.92 10.00
CA GLU A 42 -4.85 12.01 11.15
C GLU A 42 -3.44 11.72 11.69
N GLU A 43 -2.46 11.48 10.81
CA GLU A 43 -1.11 11.09 11.25
C GLU A 43 -0.24 12.26 11.72
N PHE A 44 -0.35 13.43 11.08
CA PHE A 44 0.59 14.54 11.33
C PHE A 44 -0.06 15.77 11.95
N VAL A 45 -1.19 16.24 11.41
CA VAL A 45 -1.72 17.57 11.74
C VAL A 45 -2.57 17.54 13.02
N LYS A 46 -3.39 16.51 13.19
CA LYS A 46 -4.35 16.37 14.30
C LYS A 46 -3.68 16.37 15.66
N VAL A 47 -2.50 15.76 15.77
CA VAL A 47 -1.70 15.72 17.02
C VAL A 47 -1.35 17.13 17.50
N HIS A 48 -1.11 18.06 16.57
CA HIS A 48 -0.70 19.44 16.86
C HIS A 48 -1.88 20.40 17.05
N LEU A 49 -3.08 20.05 16.57
CA LEU A 49 -4.28 20.92 16.59
C LEU A 49 -5.43 20.35 17.44
N LYS A 50 -5.10 19.49 18.42
CA LYS A 50 -6.08 18.80 19.27
C LYS A 50 -6.98 19.75 20.08
N GLU A 51 -6.47 20.93 20.44
CA GLU A 51 -7.18 21.94 21.23
C GLU A 51 -8.03 22.90 20.39
N VAL A 52 -7.94 22.81 19.07
CA VAL A 52 -8.63 23.72 18.15
C VAL A 52 -10.07 23.26 17.92
N GLY A 53 -11.03 24.19 18.00
CA GLY A 53 -12.44 23.88 17.74
C GLY A 53 -12.70 23.28 16.35
N SER A 54 -13.72 22.42 16.26
CA SER A 54 -14.04 21.60 15.07
C SER A 54 -14.19 22.40 13.77
N MET A 55 -14.76 23.61 13.82
CA MET A 55 -14.91 24.47 12.63
C MET A 55 -13.56 24.92 12.07
N LYS A 56 -12.59 25.26 12.93
CA LYS A 56 -11.25 25.66 12.49
C LYS A 56 -10.45 24.46 11.98
N GLN A 57 -10.67 23.27 12.55
CA GLN A 57 -10.08 22.02 12.04
C GLN A 57 -10.57 21.71 10.62
N LEU A 58 -11.87 21.89 10.34
CA LEU A 58 -12.43 21.72 9.00
C LEU A 58 -11.81 22.70 7.99
N CYS A 59 -11.65 23.98 8.36
CA CYS A 59 -10.98 24.96 7.50
C CYS A 59 -9.51 24.57 7.23
N CYS A 60 -8.80 24.05 8.23
CA CYS A 60 -7.42 23.58 8.06
C CYS A 60 -7.36 22.41 7.08
N LEU A 61 -8.27 21.44 7.22
CA LEU A 61 -8.37 20.30 6.32
C LEU A 61 -8.68 20.73 4.87
N GLN A 62 -9.59 21.69 4.68
CA GLN A 62 -9.87 22.30 3.38
C GLN A 62 -8.66 23.05 2.79
N ALA A 63 -7.89 23.76 3.61
CA ALA A 63 -6.67 24.44 3.17
C ALA A 63 -5.59 23.44 2.74
N ILE A 64 -5.42 22.33 3.46
CA ILE A 64 -4.50 21.24 3.09
C ILE A 64 -4.93 20.60 1.77
N LEU A 65 -6.22 20.32 1.60
CA LEU A 65 -6.78 19.81 0.35
C LEU A 65 -6.48 20.73 -0.83
N LEU A 66 -6.65 22.05 -0.63
CA LEU A 66 -6.34 23.06 -1.64
C LEU A 66 -4.85 23.06 -2.00
N LEU A 67 -3.94 22.93 -1.02
CA LEU A 67 -2.50 22.84 -1.25
C LEU A 67 -2.11 21.59 -2.07
N PHE A 68 -2.72 20.44 -1.81
CA PHE A 68 -2.52 19.24 -2.63
C PHE A 68 -3.05 19.43 -4.06
N CYS A 69 -4.21 20.06 -4.20
CA CYS A 69 -4.77 20.35 -5.52
C CYS A 69 -3.86 21.30 -6.32
N THR A 70 -3.44 22.43 -5.75
CA THR A 70 -2.59 23.41 -6.42
C THR A 70 -1.21 22.85 -6.76
N SER A 71 -0.59 22.08 -5.85
CA SER A 71 0.68 21.41 -6.13
C SER A 71 0.56 20.38 -7.25
N SER A 72 -0.52 19.57 -7.29
CA SER A 72 -0.74 18.59 -8.35
C SER A 72 -0.87 19.25 -9.73
N VAL A 73 -1.63 20.34 -9.84
CA VAL A 73 -1.77 21.12 -11.08
C VAL A 73 -0.43 21.75 -11.45
N GLY A 74 0.30 22.29 -10.47
CA GLY A 74 1.64 22.83 -10.66
C GLY A 74 2.63 21.81 -11.24
N VAL A 75 2.61 20.57 -10.75
CA VAL A 75 3.44 19.48 -11.29
C VAL A 75 3.06 19.15 -12.74
N VAL A 76 1.77 19.07 -13.05
CA VAL A 76 1.31 18.81 -14.43
C VAL A 76 1.75 19.94 -15.38
N LEU A 77 1.62 21.19 -14.94
CA LEU A 77 2.07 22.36 -15.72
C LEU A 77 3.58 22.36 -15.91
N ALA A 78 4.36 22.05 -14.87
CA ALA A 78 5.81 21.95 -14.96
C ALA A 78 6.24 20.86 -15.95
N ILE A 79 5.63 19.67 -15.91
CA ILE A 79 5.90 18.57 -16.86
C ILE A 79 5.65 19.02 -18.30
N ARG A 80 4.55 19.74 -18.54
CA ARG A 80 4.22 20.29 -19.87
C ARG A 80 5.21 21.37 -20.31
N PHE A 81 5.61 22.26 -19.39
CA PHE A 81 6.53 23.35 -19.67
C PHE A 81 7.95 22.85 -20.00
N PHE A 82 8.45 21.87 -19.24
CA PHE A 82 9.78 21.29 -19.45
C PHE A 82 9.85 20.22 -20.55
N GLN A 83 8.74 19.94 -21.24
CA GLN A 83 8.64 18.93 -22.30
C GLN A 83 9.23 17.56 -21.88
N ILE A 84 9.02 17.17 -20.63
CA ILE A 84 9.54 15.92 -20.09
C ILE A 84 8.90 14.74 -20.84
N PRO A 85 9.66 13.70 -21.23
CA PRO A 85 9.14 12.55 -21.97
C PRO A 85 8.11 11.77 -21.12
N TYR A 86 6.83 12.10 -21.30
CA TYR A 86 5.72 11.50 -20.56
C TYR A 86 5.59 10.00 -20.85
N ASP A 87 5.87 9.59 -22.08
CA ASP A 87 5.67 8.22 -22.56
C ASP A 87 6.57 7.19 -21.85
N THR A 88 7.71 7.62 -21.30
CA THR A 88 8.64 6.77 -20.53
C THR A 88 8.50 6.99 -19.03
N LEU A 89 8.18 8.21 -18.59
CA LEU A 89 8.08 8.56 -17.17
C LEU A 89 6.83 7.96 -16.51
N THR A 90 5.68 7.98 -17.18
CA THR A 90 4.43 7.50 -16.60
C THR A 90 4.43 5.99 -16.31
N PRO A 91 4.82 5.08 -17.23
CA PRO A 91 4.79 3.64 -16.93
C PRO A 91 5.83 3.26 -15.87
N THR A 92 6.98 3.94 -15.85
CA THR A 92 8.02 3.71 -14.84
C THR A 92 7.60 4.19 -13.46
N ALA A 93 7.01 5.39 -13.34
CA ALA A 93 6.47 5.90 -12.09
C ALA A 93 5.34 5.02 -11.55
N VAL A 94 4.41 4.58 -12.40
CA VAL A 94 3.32 3.66 -12.01
C VAL A 94 3.89 2.33 -11.50
N LEU A 95 4.90 1.77 -12.17
CA LEU A 95 5.55 0.55 -11.71
C LEU A 95 6.20 0.74 -10.33
N LEU A 96 6.97 1.80 -10.12
CA LEU A 96 7.63 2.06 -8.84
C LEU A 96 6.61 2.21 -7.70
N ILE A 97 5.54 2.97 -7.93
CA ILE A 97 4.45 3.10 -6.95
C ILE A 97 3.83 1.73 -6.67
N LEU A 98 3.50 0.96 -7.71
CA LEU A 98 2.89 -0.36 -7.56
C LEU A 98 3.81 -1.32 -6.79
N THR A 99 5.13 -1.27 -7.01
CA THR A 99 6.10 -2.11 -6.26
C THR A 99 6.15 -1.76 -4.78
N ILE A 100 6.09 -0.46 -4.43
CA ILE A 100 6.06 -0.04 -3.03
C ILE A 100 4.74 -0.44 -2.37
N CYS A 101 3.61 -0.22 -3.07
CA CYS A 101 2.30 -0.65 -2.60
C CYS A 101 2.25 -2.17 -2.37
N ALA A 102 2.82 -2.97 -3.28
CA ALA A 102 2.88 -4.42 -3.12
C ALA A 102 3.70 -4.85 -1.90
N ALA A 103 4.82 -4.17 -1.62
CA ALA A 103 5.61 -4.40 -0.41
C ALA A 103 4.81 -4.06 0.86
N MET A 104 4.13 -2.91 0.88
CA MET A 104 3.24 -2.52 1.98
C MET A 104 2.12 -3.53 2.20
N CYS A 105 1.47 -4.00 1.13
CA CYS A 105 0.45 -5.04 1.21
C CYS A 105 0.99 -6.33 1.85
N GLY A 106 2.20 -6.77 1.49
CA GLY A 106 2.84 -7.93 2.11
C GLY A 106 3.04 -7.76 3.62
N ILE A 107 3.50 -6.58 4.04
CA ILE A 107 3.67 -6.25 5.47
C ILE A 107 2.32 -6.22 6.20
N PHE A 108 1.28 -5.64 5.60
CA PHE A 108 -0.08 -5.65 6.17
C PHE A 108 -0.62 -7.07 6.34
N VAL A 109 -0.43 -7.94 5.34
CA VAL A 109 -0.81 -9.36 5.41
C VAL A 109 -0.07 -10.04 6.56
N CYS A 110 1.24 -9.82 6.69
CA CYS A 110 2.03 -10.36 7.81
C CYS A 110 1.52 -9.86 9.17
N GLY A 111 1.28 -8.56 9.33
CA GLY A 111 0.76 -8.00 10.58
C GLY A 111 -0.64 -8.49 10.95
N TYR A 112 -1.47 -8.80 9.95
CA TYR A 112 -2.82 -9.31 10.18
C TYR A 112 -2.85 -10.80 10.55
N PHE A 113 -2.07 -11.64 9.85
CA PHE A 113 -2.13 -13.10 10.02
C PHE A 113 -1.08 -13.67 10.98
N LEU A 114 0.04 -12.97 11.24
CA LEU A 114 1.15 -13.51 12.02
C LEU A 114 1.28 -12.75 13.36
N PRO A 115 0.94 -13.37 14.50
CA PRO A 115 0.88 -12.70 15.80
C PRO A 115 2.27 -12.34 16.39
N PHE A 116 3.34 -12.80 15.73
CA PHE A 116 4.72 -12.52 16.13
C PHE A 116 5.38 -11.46 15.24
N CYS A 117 4.69 -10.96 14.20
CA CYS A 117 5.20 -9.85 13.39
C CYS A 117 5.22 -8.55 14.20
N ASN A 118 6.31 -7.81 14.09
CA ASN A 118 6.56 -6.60 14.85
C ASN A 118 6.95 -5.42 13.93
N SER A 119 6.87 -4.21 14.47
CA SER A 119 7.22 -2.97 13.78
C SER A 119 8.67 -2.96 13.29
N LYS A 120 9.60 -3.58 14.03
CA LYS A 120 11.01 -3.72 13.61
C LYS A 120 11.13 -4.56 12.34
N GLY A 121 10.44 -5.70 12.27
CA GLY A 121 10.38 -6.56 11.08
C GLY A 121 9.66 -5.90 9.92
N ALA A 122 8.57 -5.17 10.19
CA ALA A 122 7.86 -4.38 9.18
C ALA A 122 8.76 -3.29 8.56
N MET A 123 9.44 -2.49 9.39
CA MET A 123 10.32 -1.41 8.90
C MET A 123 11.55 -1.95 8.15
N THR A 124 12.20 -2.99 8.69
CA THR A 124 13.37 -3.60 8.03
C THR A 124 13.01 -4.29 6.72
N SER A 125 11.89 -5.03 6.67
CA SER A 125 11.41 -5.63 5.43
C SER A 125 11.04 -4.60 4.37
N LEU A 126 10.44 -3.48 4.75
CA LEU A 126 10.14 -2.38 3.82
C LEU A 126 11.43 -1.78 3.25
N ILE A 127 12.44 -1.51 4.09
CA ILE A 127 13.73 -0.95 3.66
C ILE A 127 14.46 -1.93 2.72
N ILE A 128 14.56 -3.21 3.09
CA ILE A 128 15.26 -4.21 2.28
C ILE A 128 14.51 -4.42 0.95
N THR A 129 13.18 -4.48 0.98
CA THR A 129 12.36 -4.69 -0.23
C THR A 129 12.43 -3.49 -1.18
N THR A 130 12.44 -2.27 -0.65
CA THR A 130 12.59 -1.06 -1.47
C THR A 130 13.97 -0.98 -2.12
N ILE A 131 15.05 -1.22 -1.37
CA ILE A 131 16.42 -1.25 -1.91
C ILE A 131 16.56 -2.34 -2.98
N SER A 132 16.09 -3.56 -2.70
CA SER A 132 16.15 -4.66 -3.67
C SER A 132 15.30 -4.40 -4.91
N SER A 133 14.12 -3.78 -4.78
CA SER A 133 13.28 -3.39 -5.92
C SER A 133 13.95 -2.31 -6.78
N LEU A 134 14.63 -1.33 -6.17
CA LEU A 134 15.41 -0.33 -6.90
C LEU A 134 16.61 -0.97 -7.62
N CYS A 135 17.28 -1.93 -6.99
CA CYS A 135 18.38 -2.68 -7.60
C CYS A 135 17.89 -3.50 -8.81
N LEU A 136 16.78 -4.24 -8.66
CA LEU A 136 16.16 -4.99 -9.76
C LEU A 136 15.74 -4.08 -10.91
N PHE A 137 15.15 -2.92 -10.59
CA PHE A 137 14.78 -1.93 -11.61
C PHE A 137 16.02 -1.39 -12.35
N TYR A 138 17.08 -1.04 -11.62
CA TYR A 138 18.34 -0.58 -12.21
C TYR A 138 18.97 -1.65 -13.13
N LEU A 139 19.03 -2.90 -12.67
CA LEU A 139 19.56 -4.01 -13.47
C LEU A 139 18.74 -4.25 -14.74
N TYR A 140 17.41 -4.15 -14.66
CA TYR A 140 16.55 -4.25 -15.83
C TYR A 140 16.80 -3.09 -16.79
N ALA A 141 16.84 -1.84 -16.30
CA ALA A 141 17.02 -0.64 -17.12
C ALA A 141 18.41 -0.58 -17.78
N ALA A 142 19.43 -1.19 -17.18
CA ALA A 142 20.77 -1.29 -17.75
C ALA A 142 20.87 -2.27 -18.93
N HIS A 143 19.99 -3.29 -18.98
CA HIS A 143 20.08 -4.38 -19.98
C HIS A 143 18.92 -4.40 -20.98
N ASN A 144 17.80 -3.74 -20.68
CA ASN A 144 16.61 -3.71 -21.53
C ASN A 144 16.14 -2.29 -21.77
N ASN A 145 15.41 -2.12 -22.88
CA ASN A 145 14.70 -0.88 -23.13
C ASN A 145 13.52 -0.73 -22.16
N LEU A 146 13.34 0.47 -21.63
CA LEU A 146 12.23 0.79 -20.74
C LEU A 146 10.91 0.76 -21.52
N PRO A 147 9.80 0.36 -20.87
CA PRO A 147 8.50 0.37 -21.53
C PRO A 147 8.12 1.80 -21.92
N THR A 148 7.71 1.97 -23.17
CA THR A 148 7.13 3.23 -23.66
C THR A 148 5.65 3.03 -23.90
N PHE A 149 4.84 4.07 -23.66
CA PHE A 149 3.44 4.06 -24.08
C PHE A 149 3.36 3.95 -25.61
N LYS A 150 3.15 2.73 -26.13
CA LYS A 150 2.84 2.50 -27.53
C LYS A 150 1.33 2.60 -27.74
N ASN A 151 0.91 3.48 -28.65
CA ASN A 151 -0.51 3.64 -29.03
C ASN A 151 -1.09 2.43 -29.79
N ASN A 152 -0.27 1.45 -30.14
CA ASN A 152 -0.68 0.24 -30.84
C ASN A 152 -0.75 -0.92 -29.83
N CYS A 153 -1.95 -1.45 -29.60
CA CYS A 153 -2.17 -2.70 -28.89
C CYS A 153 -1.68 -3.89 -29.73
N ALA A 154 -0.38 -3.99 -29.97
CA ALA A 154 0.24 -5.23 -30.41
C ALA A 154 0.68 -5.94 -29.12
N ALA A 155 0.06 -7.07 -28.80
CA ALA A 155 0.58 -7.95 -27.76
C ALA A 155 1.98 -8.38 -28.20
N GLU A 156 3.02 -7.84 -27.55
CA GLU A 156 4.38 -8.31 -27.78
C GLU A 156 4.40 -9.80 -27.41
N ALA A 157 4.66 -10.64 -28.41
CA ALA A 157 4.75 -12.08 -28.23
C ALA A 157 5.87 -12.35 -27.23
N VAL A 158 5.51 -12.87 -26.06
CA VAL A 158 6.45 -13.36 -25.06
C VAL A 158 7.31 -14.42 -25.75
N THR A 159 8.54 -14.09 -26.10
CA THR A 159 9.51 -15.07 -26.57
C THR A 159 9.83 -15.96 -25.38
N ASN A 160 9.24 -17.14 -25.34
CA ASN A 160 9.49 -18.19 -24.36
C ASN A 160 10.94 -18.69 -24.50
N SER A 161 11.92 -17.93 -24.00
CA SER A 161 13.28 -18.39 -23.84
C SER A 161 13.39 -19.14 -22.52
N THR A 162 13.32 -20.47 -22.58
CA THR A 162 13.58 -21.34 -21.43
C THR A 162 15.08 -21.40 -21.17
N VAL A 163 15.56 -20.71 -20.13
CA VAL A 163 16.96 -20.81 -19.70
C VAL A 163 17.13 -22.11 -18.91
N ILE A 164 17.80 -23.10 -19.51
CA ILE A 164 18.12 -24.38 -18.85
C ILE A 164 19.28 -24.15 -17.86
N LEU A 165 18.98 -24.16 -16.57
CA LEU A 165 19.95 -24.00 -15.49
C LEU A 165 20.57 -25.35 -15.10
N ARG A 166 21.88 -25.52 -15.40
CA ARG A 166 22.69 -26.67 -14.94
C ARG A 166 23.62 -26.35 -13.76
N SER A 167 23.81 -25.07 -13.41
CA SER A 167 24.63 -24.62 -12.26
C SER A 167 24.29 -23.20 -11.81
N PHE A 168 24.29 -22.94 -10.51
CA PHE A 168 24.13 -21.61 -9.91
C PHE A 168 25.49 -20.89 -9.88
N ASN A 169 25.66 -19.88 -10.74
CA ASN A 169 26.78 -18.93 -10.69
C ASN A 169 26.21 -17.51 -10.52
N MET A 170 26.94 -16.62 -9.82
CA MET A 170 26.50 -15.24 -9.53
C MET A 170 26.19 -14.46 -10.82
N GLU A 171 27.00 -14.64 -11.86
CA GLU A 171 26.77 -14.03 -13.18
C GLU A 171 25.44 -14.47 -13.80
N LYS A 172 25.07 -15.75 -13.65
CA LYS A 172 23.78 -16.27 -14.14
C LYS A 172 22.62 -15.73 -13.32
N MET A 173 22.80 -15.51 -12.02
CA MET A 173 21.77 -14.91 -11.16
C MET A 173 21.50 -13.46 -11.57
N VAL A 174 22.56 -12.69 -11.86
CA VAL A 174 22.43 -11.31 -12.37
C VAL A 174 21.74 -11.30 -13.74
N LEU A 175 22.07 -12.26 -14.62
CA LEU A 175 21.43 -12.39 -15.94
C LEU A 175 19.95 -12.76 -15.85
N ILE A 176 19.57 -13.61 -14.88
CA ILE A 176 18.15 -13.93 -14.64
C ILE A 176 17.41 -12.70 -14.08
N ALA A 177 18.03 -11.99 -13.13
CA ALA A 177 17.45 -10.79 -12.54
C ALA A 177 17.29 -9.66 -13.57
N SER A 178 18.22 -9.51 -14.51
CA SER A 178 18.15 -8.49 -15.56
C SER A 178 17.10 -8.81 -16.63
N HIS A 179 16.80 -10.08 -16.90
CA HIS A 179 15.75 -10.50 -17.84
C HIS A 179 14.38 -10.72 -17.20
N MET A 180 14.20 -10.39 -15.92
CA MET A 180 12.93 -10.52 -15.24
C MET A 180 11.89 -9.54 -15.81
N PRO A 181 10.67 -9.97 -16.17
CA PRO A 181 9.68 -9.08 -16.77
C PRO A 181 9.19 -8.05 -15.75
N LEU A 182 9.06 -6.78 -16.15
CA LEU A 182 8.68 -5.66 -15.27
C LEU A 182 7.42 -5.94 -14.44
N HIS A 183 6.40 -6.56 -15.04
CA HIS A 183 5.13 -6.88 -14.37
C HIS A 183 5.27 -7.83 -13.18
N SER A 184 6.38 -8.59 -13.10
CA SER A 184 6.66 -9.49 -11.99
C SER A 184 7.35 -8.81 -10.80
N HIS A 185 7.90 -7.60 -10.97
CA HIS A 185 8.58 -6.87 -9.89
C HIS A 185 7.67 -6.62 -8.67
N PRO A 186 6.39 -6.19 -8.81
CA PRO A 186 5.49 -6.05 -7.67
C PRO A 186 5.23 -7.38 -6.95
N ILE A 187 5.14 -8.49 -7.69
CA ILE A 187 4.92 -9.82 -7.12
C ILE A 187 6.15 -10.23 -6.29
N VAL A 188 7.35 -10.00 -6.81
CA VAL A 188 8.60 -10.25 -6.06
C VAL A 188 8.66 -9.40 -4.82
N ALA A 189 8.34 -8.10 -4.90
CA ALA A 189 8.35 -7.20 -3.75
C ALA A 189 7.37 -7.67 -2.65
N PHE A 190 6.17 -8.12 -3.04
CA PHE A 190 5.21 -8.71 -2.12
C PHE A 190 5.74 -9.99 -1.44
N LEU A 191 6.29 -10.93 -2.22
CA LEU A 191 6.84 -12.19 -1.69
C LEU A 191 8.04 -11.95 -0.77
N MET A 192 8.95 -11.05 -1.16
CA MET A 192 10.11 -10.65 -0.34
C MET A 192 9.65 -10.04 0.99
N SER A 193 8.62 -9.20 0.97
CA SER A 193 8.05 -8.61 2.19
C SER A 193 7.45 -9.66 3.12
N ILE A 194 6.72 -10.64 2.55
CA ILE A 194 6.11 -11.74 3.31
C ILE A 194 7.15 -12.68 3.93
N ILE A 195 8.33 -12.81 3.33
CA ILE A 195 9.40 -13.67 3.87
C ILE A 195 10.27 -12.92 4.87
N ILE A 196 10.71 -11.71 4.53
CA ILE A 196 11.65 -10.95 5.36
C ILE A 196 10.97 -10.47 6.65
N CYS A 197 9.72 -10.00 6.58
CA CYS A 197 9.03 -9.45 7.75
C CYS A 197 8.95 -10.49 8.90
N PRO A 198 8.43 -11.72 8.69
CA PRO A 198 8.40 -12.75 9.73
C PRO A 198 9.79 -13.17 10.20
N VAL A 199 10.75 -13.36 9.27
CA VAL A 199 12.11 -13.80 9.61
C VAL A 199 12.78 -12.79 10.54
N VAL A 200 12.74 -11.50 10.20
CA VAL A 200 13.34 -10.46 11.04
C VAL A 200 12.57 -10.30 12.35
N SER A 201 11.24 -10.41 12.34
CA SER A 201 10.44 -10.39 13.57
C SER A 201 10.76 -11.54 14.52
N LEU A 202 11.02 -12.75 14.00
CA LEU A 202 11.45 -13.90 14.79
C LEU A 202 12.80 -13.66 15.48
N PHE A 203 13.78 -13.09 14.76
CA PHE A 203 15.11 -12.82 15.31
C PHE A 203 15.15 -11.61 16.24
N THR A 204 14.31 -10.60 16.01
CA THR A 204 14.31 -9.36 16.81
C THR A 204 13.51 -9.46 18.10
N GLY A 205 12.75 -10.55 18.30
CA GLY A 205 12.18 -10.93 19.60
C GLY A 205 11.42 -9.78 20.26
N GLY A 206 10.26 -9.43 19.73
CA GLY A 206 9.36 -8.46 20.35
C GLY A 206 7.95 -8.67 19.84
N GLN A 207 6.99 -8.90 20.74
CA GLN A 207 5.59 -8.76 20.40
C GLN A 207 5.26 -7.28 20.45
N ASP A 208 5.12 -6.64 19.30
CA ASP A 208 4.39 -5.39 19.25
C ASP A 208 2.92 -5.78 19.38
N GLN A 209 2.41 -5.69 20.61
CA GLN A 209 1.00 -5.79 20.90
C GLN A 209 0.31 -4.62 20.21
N MET A 210 0.02 -4.75 18.92
CA MET A 210 -1.26 -4.25 18.46
C MET A 210 -2.27 -5.08 19.27
N SER A 211 -2.81 -4.46 20.31
CA SER A 211 -3.64 -5.06 21.37
C SER A 211 -5.00 -5.52 20.84
N LEU A 212 -5.01 -6.20 19.69
CA LEU A 212 -6.04 -7.16 19.40
C LEU A 212 -5.83 -8.27 20.42
N ASP A 213 -6.79 -8.40 21.31
CA ASP A 213 -6.83 -9.41 22.35
C ASP A 213 -6.92 -10.77 21.65
N TRP A 214 -5.75 -11.36 21.31
CA TRP A 214 -5.66 -12.66 20.63
C TRP A 214 -6.28 -13.78 21.47
N ASN A 215 -6.66 -13.51 22.73
CA ASN A 215 -7.55 -14.35 23.52
C ASN A 215 -8.96 -14.51 22.94
N LEU A 216 -9.43 -13.61 22.05
CA LEU A 216 -10.67 -13.80 21.30
C LEU A 216 -10.49 -14.70 20.06
N VAL A 217 -9.26 -14.87 19.57
CA VAL A 217 -8.95 -15.87 18.55
C VAL A 217 -8.58 -17.15 19.28
N VAL A 218 -9.61 -17.91 19.66
CA VAL A 218 -9.44 -19.27 20.18
C VAL A 218 -8.69 -20.09 19.12
N VAL A 219 -7.38 -20.20 19.24
CA VAL A 219 -6.58 -21.18 18.52
C VAL A 219 -6.66 -22.47 19.34
N PRO A 220 -7.37 -23.52 18.87
CA PRO A 220 -7.34 -24.79 19.56
C PRO A 220 -5.98 -25.44 19.27
N GLY A 221 -5.14 -25.55 20.29
CA GLY A 221 -4.11 -26.59 20.33
C GLY A 221 -2.66 -26.13 20.26
N SER A 222 -2.00 -26.26 21.43
CA SER A 222 -0.69 -26.92 21.58
C SER A 222 0.49 -26.34 20.78
N LEU A 223 1.06 -25.24 21.27
CA LEU A 223 2.53 -25.10 21.31
C LEU A 223 2.90 -24.17 22.49
N GLY A 224 2.85 -24.74 23.69
CA GLY A 224 3.22 -24.03 24.91
C GLY A 224 4.72 -23.73 24.96
N ARG A 225 5.07 -22.46 25.10
CA ARG A 225 6.24 -22.03 25.88
C ARG A 225 5.88 -20.73 26.59
N GLY A 226 5.80 -20.81 27.91
CA GLY A 226 5.29 -19.74 28.76
C GLY A 226 5.99 -18.41 28.50
N SER A 227 5.25 -17.43 28.00
CA SER A 227 5.63 -16.03 28.13
C SER A 227 5.26 -15.59 29.54
N SER A 228 6.24 -15.09 30.29
CA SER A 228 5.98 -14.39 31.54
C SER A 228 5.03 -13.24 31.26
N TYR A 229 3.78 -13.42 31.67
CA TYR A 229 2.74 -12.40 31.64
C TYR A 229 3.23 -11.19 32.44
N SER A 230 3.54 -10.09 31.74
CA SER A 230 3.56 -8.78 32.38
C SER A 230 2.11 -8.47 32.76
N LYS A 231 1.77 -8.69 34.04
CA LYS A 231 0.56 -8.16 34.67
C LYS A 231 0.64 -6.63 34.63
N ARG A 232 0.29 -6.01 33.51
CA ARG A 232 -0.19 -4.63 33.52
C ARG A 232 -1.71 -4.70 33.74
N PRO A 233 -2.24 -3.96 34.72
CA PRO A 233 -3.63 -4.08 35.11
C PRO A 233 -4.54 -3.67 33.94
N PHE A 234 -5.52 -4.53 33.68
CA PHE A 234 -6.63 -4.45 32.73
C PHE A 234 -7.57 -3.23 32.90
N VAL A 235 -7.09 -2.12 33.48
CA VAL A 235 -7.95 -1.12 34.15
C VAL A 235 -8.20 0.15 33.32
N GLU A 236 -7.60 0.35 32.14
CA GLU A 236 -7.71 1.63 31.43
C GLU A 236 -8.11 1.54 29.95
N SER A 237 -8.85 0.52 29.53
CA SER A 237 -9.56 0.60 28.25
C SER A 237 -10.94 1.25 28.45
N GLU A 238 -11.14 2.45 27.89
CA GLU A 238 -12.43 3.16 27.94
C GLU A 238 -13.61 2.32 27.40
N SER A 239 -13.32 1.32 26.56
CA SER A 239 -14.29 0.34 26.06
C SER A 239 -14.85 -0.58 27.17
N PHE A 240 -14.06 -0.92 28.19
CA PHE A 240 -14.52 -1.73 29.33
C PHE A 240 -15.39 -0.94 30.30
N ARG A 241 -15.16 0.37 30.46
CA ARG A 241 -16.05 1.24 31.26
C ARG A 241 -17.47 1.25 30.70
N TYR A 242 -17.63 1.32 29.39
CA TYR A 242 -18.95 1.29 28.77
C TYR A 242 -19.65 -0.08 28.91
N ALA A 243 -18.89 -1.19 28.84
CA ALA A 243 -19.45 -2.52 29.05
C ALA A 243 -19.94 -2.72 30.50
N GLN A 244 -19.26 -2.18 31.50
CA GLN A 244 -19.68 -2.25 32.90
C GLN A 244 -20.87 -1.33 33.24
N HIS A 245 -20.98 -0.15 32.60
CA HIS A 245 -22.07 0.77 32.87
C HIS A 245 -23.41 0.38 32.24
N THR A 246 -23.45 -0.63 31.37
CA THR A 246 -24.69 -1.10 30.72
C THR A 246 -25.33 -2.32 31.42
N ALA A 247 -24.67 -2.89 32.44
CA ALA A 247 -25.28 -3.90 33.29
C ALA A 247 -26.18 -3.22 34.34
N GLY A 248 -27.48 -3.14 34.04
CA GLY A 248 -28.49 -2.57 34.93
C GLY A 248 -28.52 -3.26 36.32
N PRO A 249 -28.95 -2.56 37.37
CA PRO A 249 -28.93 -3.06 38.74
C PRO A 249 -30.07 -4.07 38.95
N GLY A 250 -29.82 -5.35 38.69
CA GLY A 250 -30.85 -6.38 38.85
C GLY A 250 -30.40 -7.82 39.08
N LEU A 251 -29.11 -8.15 38.93
CA LEU A 251 -28.67 -9.57 38.87
C LEU A 251 -27.81 -10.06 40.04
N LEU A 252 -27.86 -9.39 41.20
CA LEU A 252 -27.20 -9.86 42.44
C LEU A 252 -28.16 -9.93 43.63
N LYS A 253 -29.28 -10.65 43.45
CA LYS A 253 -30.03 -11.25 44.57
C LYS A 253 -30.51 -12.61 44.13
N TYR A 254 -29.77 -13.66 44.50
CA TYR A 254 -30.24 -14.99 44.92
C TYR A 254 -29.11 -16.00 44.72
N GLN A 255 -28.27 -16.17 45.73
CA GLN A 255 -27.65 -17.45 46.05
C GLN A 255 -27.23 -17.39 47.52
N ARG A 256 -28.12 -17.88 48.39
CA ARG A 256 -27.78 -18.48 49.68
C ARG A 256 -27.88 -19.98 49.51
#